data_AF-A0A9E1F6I8-F1
#
_entry.id   AF-A0A9E1F6I8-F1
#
_cell.length_a   1.000
_cell.length_b   1.000
_cell.length_c   1.000
_cell.angle_alpha   90.00
_cell.angle_beta   90.00
_cell.angle_gamma   90.00
#
_symmetry.space_group_name_H-M   'P 1'
#
loop_
_entity.id
_entity.type
_entity.pdbx_description
1 polymer ?
#
loop_
_entity_poly.entity_id
_entity_poly.type
_entity_poly.pdbx_seq_one_letter_code
_entity_poly.pdbx_strand_id
1 'polypeptide(L)'
;MDDFNNFFDDQRNPQPEHTPVYHTPSPKNNNKLGPVGILCVVLAVVMCVVVLVNVIVLASLKQTIAEEYAASISADMREQYREAIDEALSGTNVVDDVTKAAAEKALEALKTNIGLVANEKSASVARLYMYKDANVNPSTTSYNGIASGFLISDSTSDSKYRYLLTNAHCVRYEATKTSSSGYPFGMGRVTYEWASYGTIICMFDGDTSNYYKLEIVAYGAYQGDHLDAETNDPDIALLRVVGKVVGSSVVDAQPSNADHPSLTIATNDSQRGTMVALIGNPEGVGSTNSISTGIISQTGITISSWGSGKFVMTDAAVNGGNSGGPMIDILGNVVGIVESKLVDESIDNMGFALSVSTIRDFVDSVSQSHNLNLTV
;
A
#
# COMPACT_ATOMS: atom_id res chain seq x y z
N MET A 1 -55.87 -84.09 27.34
CA MET A 1 -54.56 -83.62 26.91
C MET A 1 -54.34 -82.32 27.63
N ASP A 2 -53.47 -82.38 28.64
CA ASP A 2 -52.20 -81.65 28.62
C ASP A 2 -52.31 -80.11 28.50
N ASP A 3 -51.65 -79.28 29.29
CA ASP A 3 -50.58 -79.43 30.25
C ASP A 3 -50.19 -78.00 30.68
N PHE A 4 -49.30 -77.91 31.66
CA PHE A 4 -48.48 -76.77 32.06
C PHE A 4 -49.17 -75.68 32.88
N ASN A 5 -49.12 -75.81 34.21
CA ASN A 5 -48.02 -75.33 35.09
C ASN A 5 -48.19 -73.83 35.40
N ASN A 6 -48.71 -73.43 36.56
CA ASN A 6 -48.51 -73.97 37.91
C ASN A 6 -47.04 -73.94 38.33
N PHE A 7 -46.63 -72.87 39.03
CA PHE A 7 -45.45 -72.82 39.90
C PHE A 7 -45.48 -71.45 40.61
N PHE A 8 -46.15 -71.18 41.73
CA PHE A 8 -46.97 -71.91 42.69
C PHE A 8 -47.81 -70.80 43.38
N ASP A 9 -49.15 -70.78 43.44
CA ASP A 9 -50.15 -71.84 43.68
C ASP A 9 -50.15 -72.26 45.16
N ASP A 10 -50.80 -71.48 46.01
CA ASP A 10 -52.24 -71.62 46.33
C ASP A 10 -52.60 -73.06 46.65
N GLN A 11 -52.41 -73.49 47.90
CA GLN A 11 -53.00 -74.72 48.41
C GLN A 11 -53.18 -74.60 49.94
N ARG A 12 -54.36 -74.74 50.55
CA ARG A 12 -55.67 -75.20 50.08
C ARG A 12 -56.75 -74.74 51.08
N ASN A 13 -57.87 -74.26 50.53
CA ASN A 13 -59.27 -74.21 50.98
C ASN A 13 -59.64 -75.14 52.19
N PRO A 14 -60.67 -74.83 53.02
CA PRO A 14 -62.05 -74.86 52.50
C PRO A 14 -63.04 -73.82 53.06
N GLN A 15 -63.84 -73.24 52.16
CA GLN A 15 -65.33 -73.07 52.23
C GLN A 15 -65.98 -72.26 53.39
N PRO A 16 -67.08 -71.50 53.15
CA PRO A 16 -67.56 -70.87 51.90
C PRO A 16 -67.68 -69.32 52.04
N GLU A 17 -67.05 -68.54 51.15
CA GLU A 17 -67.59 -67.82 49.96
C GLU A 17 -68.51 -66.59 50.21
N HIS A 18 -67.97 -65.42 49.86
CA HIS A 18 -68.54 -64.07 50.03
C HIS A 18 -68.07 -63.20 48.83
N THR A 19 -68.96 -62.49 48.15
CA THR A 19 -68.59 -61.42 47.18
C THR A 19 -69.24 -60.09 47.55
N PRO A 20 -68.46 -58.98 47.51
CA PRO A 20 -68.91 -57.66 47.94
C PRO A 20 -69.56 -56.90 46.78
N VAL A 21 -70.68 -56.22 47.04
CA VAL A 21 -71.21 -55.22 46.11
C VAL A 21 -71.20 -53.85 46.79
N TYR A 22 -70.19 -53.07 46.40
CA TYR A 22 -70.07 -51.65 46.65
C TYR A 22 -71.18 -50.91 45.88
N HIS A 23 -72.24 -50.49 46.56
CA HIS A 23 -73.18 -49.51 46.01
C HIS A 23 -72.80 -48.10 46.48
N THR A 24 -72.27 -47.31 45.54
CA THR A 24 -71.92 -45.89 45.68
C THR A 24 -73.17 -45.01 45.75
N PRO A 25 -73.34 -44.16 46.79
CA PRO A 25 -74.28 -43.06 46.73
C PRO A 25 -73.74 -41.92 45.85
N SER A 26 -74.61 -41.48 44.94
CA SER A 26 -74.49 -40.34 44.02
C SER A 26 -74.20 -38.99 44.71
N PRO A 27 -73.77 -37.96 43.95
CA PRO A 27 -72.78 -36.98 44.40
C PRO A 27 -73.38 -35.90 45.32
N LYS A 28 -72.68 -35.63 46.43
CA LYS A 28 -72.93 -34.44 47.25
C LYS A 28 -72.14 -33.25 46.70
N ASN A 29 -72.90 -32.31 46.16
CA ASN A 29 -72.47 -31.01 45.67
C ASN A 29 -71.92 -30.14 46.82
N ASN A 30 -70.60 -30.16 47.04
CA ASN A 30 -69.92 -29.37 48.08
C ASN A 30 -68.54 -28.87 47.59
N ASN A 31 -68.48 -27.76 46.85
CA ASN A 31 -67.21 -27.06 46.55
C ASN A 31 -67.06 -25.79 47.40
N LYS A 32 -67.17 -25.93 48.72
CA LYS A 32 -66.58 -24.98 49.67
C LYS A 32 -65.38 -25.69 50.28
N LEU A 33 -64.16 -25.19 50.04
CA LEU A 33 -62.97 -25.74 50.68
C LEU A 33 -63.21 -25.77 52.19
N GLY A 34 -63.06 -26.96 52.78
CA GLY A 34 -63.12 -27.10 54.23
C GLY A 34 -62.03 -26.24 54.89
N PRO A 35 -62.17 -25.92 56.19
CA PRO A 35 -61.19 -25.13 56.94
C PRO A 35 -59.74 -25.62 56.76
N VAL A 36 -59.56 -26.94 56.66
CA VAL A 36 -58.26 -27.59 56.43
C VAL A 36 -57.68 -27.27 55.05
N GLY A 37 -58.51 -27.25 53.99
CA GLY A 37 -58.07 -26.91 52.64
C GLY A 37 -57.64 -25.45 52.50
N ILE A 38 -58.36 -24.53 53.16
CA ILE A 38 -57.99 -23.12 53.22
C ILE A 38 -56.65 -22.96 53.94
N LEU A 39 -56.45 -23.65 55.07
CA LEU A 39 -55.20 -23.63 55.82
C LEU A 39 -54.00 -24.11 54.98
N CYS A 40 -54.15 -25.21 54.24
CA CYS A 40 -53.10 -25.72 53.35
C CYS A 40 -52.72 -24.73 52.24
N VAL A 41 -53.71 -24.06 51.63
CA VAL A 41 -53.45 -23.04 50.59
C VAL A 41 -52.73 -21.82 51.18
N VAL A 42 -53.14 -21.36 52.36
CA VAL A 42 -52.48 -20.24 53.05
C VAL A 42 -51.02 -20.59 53.37
N LEU A 43 -50.75 -21.79 53.89
CA LEU A 43 -49.38 -22.25 54.16
C LEU A 43 -48.53 -22.33 52.89
N ALA A 44 -49.09 -22.83 51.78
CA ALA A 44 -48.39 -22.89 50.50
C ALA A 44 -48.03 -21.48 49.98
N VAL A 45 -48.96 -20.52 50.05
CA VAL A 45 -48.71 -19.13 49.64
C VAL A 45 -47.64 -18.49 50.51
N VAL A 46 -47.68 -18.68 51.83
CA VAL A 46 -46.66 -18.16 52.74
C VAL A 46 -45.28 -18.73 52.42
N MET A 47 -45.18 -20.04 52.18
CA MET A 47 -43.92 -20.68 51.78
C MET A 47 -43.38 -20.14 50.45
N CYS A 48 -44.24 -19.94 49.45
CA CYS A 48 -43.83 -19.33 48.17
C CYS A 48 -43.30 -17.90 48.36
N VAL A 49 -43.93 -17.08 49.21
CA VAL A 49 -43.45 -15.72 49.50
C VAL A 49 -42.08 -15.76 50.17
N VAL A 50 -41.87 -16.66 51.14
CA VAL A 50 -40.56 -16.82 51.81
C VAL A 50 -39.46 -17.20 50.83
N VAL A 51 -39.73 -18.14 49.90
CA VAL A 51 -38.77 -18.53 48.87
C VAL A 51 -38.44 -17.37 47.94
N LEU A 52 -39.44 -16.61 47.48
CA LEU A 52 -39.23 -15.45 46.63
C LEU A 52 -38.39 -14.37 47.32
N VAL A 53 -38.69 -14.06 48.58
CA VAL A 53 -37.91 -13.09 49.37
C VAL A 53 -36.46 -13.55 49.50
N ASN A 54 -36.23 -14.83 49.82
CA ASN A 54 -34.88 -15.37 49.94
C ASN A 54 -34.10 -15.31 48.62
N VAL A 55 -34.75 -15.59 47.48
CA VAL A 55 -34.13 -15.48 46.16
C VAL A 55 -33.77 -14.03 45.83
N ILE A 56 -34.66 -13.08 46.12
CA ILE A 56 -34.41 -11.65 45.88
C ILE A 56 -33.24 -11.16 46.74
N VAL A 57 -33.21 -11.51 48.03
CA VAL A 57 -32.12 -11.13 48.94
C VAL A 57 -30.79 -11.73 48.50
N LEU A 58 -30.78 -12.98 48.06
CA LEU A 58 -29.55 -13.62 47.57
C LEU A 58 -29.04 -12.96 46.27
N ALA A 59 -29.96 -12.57 45.38
CA ALA A 59 -29.62 -11.86 44.15
C ALA A 59 -29.06 -10.46 44.43
N SER A 60 -29.67 -9.70 45.34
CA SER A 60 -29.18 -8.37 45.71
C SER A 60 -27.81 -8.42 46.37
N LEU A 61 -27.58 -9.37 47.29
CA LEU A 61 -26.28 -9.54 47.94
C LEU A 61 -25.17 -9.89 46.93
N LYS A 62 -25.45 -10.78 45.97
CA LYS A 62 -24.50 -11.10 44.90
C LYS A 62 -24.13 -9.89 44.06
N GLN A 63 -25.12 -9.05 43.73
CA GLN A 63 -24.89 -7.87 42.92
C GLN A 63 -24.06 -6.81 43.67
N THR A 64 -24.38 -6.54 44.95
CA THR A 64 -23.60 -5.60 45.78
C THR A 64 -22.15 -6.05 45.93
N ILE A 65 -21.91 -7.33 46.19
CA ILE A 65 -20.54 -7.88 46.31
C ILE A 65 -19.79 -7.77 44.97
N ALA A 66 -20.47 -8.05 43.85
CA ALA A 66 -19.87 -7.94 42.52
C ALA A 66 -19.50 -6.49 42.16
N GLU A 67 -20.36 -5.53 42.51
CA GLU A 67 -20.11 -4.10 42.29
C GLU A 67 -18.96 -3.59 43.16
N GLU A 68 -18.91 -3.97 44.44
CA GLU A 68 -17.83 -3.60 45.37
C GLU A 68 -16.47 -4.18 44.92
N TYR A 69 -16.45 -5.45 44.50
CA TYR A 69 -15.25 -6.14 44.00
C TYR A 69 -14.79 -5.58 42.64
N ALA A 70 -15.71 -5.22 41.75
CA ALA A 70 -15.38 -4.58 40.49
C ALA A 70 -14.81 -3.17 40.70
N ALA A 71 -15.36 -2.41 41.66
CA ALA A 71 -14.86 -1.10 42.02
C ALA A 71 -13.44 -1.17 42.62
N SER A 72 -13.17 -2.11 43.54
CA SER A 72 -11.85 -2.28 44.15
C SER A 72 -10.79 -2.70 43.11
N ILE A 73 -11.11 -3.65 42.22
CA ILE A 73 -10.21 -4.05 41.14
C ILE A 73 -9.92 -2.88 40.21
N SER A 74 -10.92 -2.07 39.86
CA SER A 74 -10.72 -0.93 38.95
C SER A 74 -9.79 0.14 39.55
N ALA A 75 -9.87 0.36 40.88
CA ALA A 75 -9.02 1.30 41.59
C ALA A 75 -7.58 0.77 41.72
N ASP A 76 -7.42 -0.49 42.12
CA ASP A 76 -6.11 -1.13 42.28
C ASP A 76 -5.39 -1.27 40.92
N MET A 77 -6.10 -1.66 39.86
CA MET A 77 -5.54 -1.71 38.50
C MET A 77 -5.13 -0.32 38.02
N ARG A 78 -5.93 0.71 38.31
CA ARG A 78 -5.61 2.09 37.92
C ARG A 78 -4.36 2.60 38.63
N GLU A 79 -4.19 2.28 39.91
CA GLU A 79 -2.99 2.66 40.65
C GLU A 79 -1.77 1.87 40.16
N GLN A 80 -1.90 0.57 39.87
CA GLN A 80 -0.83 -0.22 39.26
C GLN A 80 -0.41 0.31 37.88
N TYR A 81 -1.36 0.69 37.02
CA TYR A 81 -1.04 1.31 35.73
C TYR A 81 -0.37 2.67 35.91
N ARG A 82 -0.80 3.46 36.88
CA ARG A 82 -0.20 4.75 37.18
C ARG A 82 1.21 4.60 37.73
N GLU A 83 1.44 3.69 38.66
CA GLU A 83 2.78 3.36 39.19
C GLU A 83 3.69 2.82 38.09
N ALA A 84 3.20 1.96 37.20
CA ALA A 84 3.98 1.47 36.06
C ALA A 84 4.31 2.59 35.05
N ILE A 85 3.40 3.55 34.84
CA ILE A 85 3.63 4.74 34.02
C ILE A 85 4.65 5.67 34.71
N ASP A 86 4.48 5.94 36.01
CA ASP A 86 5.39 6.79 36.79
C ASP A 86 6.78 6.15 36.90
N GLU A 87 6.89 4.83 37.06
CA GLU A 87 8.15 4.09 37.05
C GLU A 87 8.84 4.17 35.67
N ALA A 88 8.08 3.94 34.59
CA ALA A 88 8.56 4.08 33.21
C ALA A 88 9.00 5.52 32.86
N LEU A 89 8.42 6.52 33.54
CA LEU A 89 8.74 7.94 33.37
C LEU A 89 9.78 8.46 34.39
N SER A 90 10.06 7.74 35.48
CA SER A 90 10.86 8.21 36.63
C SER A 90 12.36 8.37 36.36
N GLY A 91 12.82 8.08 35.15
CA GLY A 91 14.21 8.25 34.71
C GLY A 91 14.36 8.93 33.36
N THR A 92 13.26 9.30 32.72
CA THR A 92 13.19 9.87 31.38
C THR A 92 12.62 11.27 31.48
N ASN A 93 13.46 12.29 31.28
CA ASN A 93 12.93 13.62 31.01
C ASN A 93 12.45 13.60 29.56
N VAL A 94 11.23 13.11 29.35
CA VAL A 94 10.61 12.97 28.02
C VAL A 94 10.67 14.27 27.22
N VAL A 95 10.58 15.41 27.90
CA VAL A 95 10.74 16.72 27.26
C VAL A 95 12.17 16.92 26.76
N ASP A 96 13.19 16.62 27.57
CA ASP A 96 14.59 16.71 27.15
C ASP A 96 14.93 15.69 26.05
N ASP A 97 14.42 14.46 26.12
CA ASP A 97 14.69 13.43 25.12
C ASP A 97 14.02 13.77 23.78
N VAL A 98 12.77 14.23 23.79
CA VAL A 98 12.06 14.66 22.58
C VAL A 98 12.67 15.93 22.02
N THR A 99 13.02 16.91 22.87
CA THR A 99 13.67 18.15 22.40
C THR A 99 15.08 17.88 21.88
N LYS A 100 15.84 16.98 22.49
CA LYS A 100 17.15 16.55 22.00
C LYS A 100 17.04 15.79 20.70
N ALA A 101 16.13 14.82 20.57
CA ALA A 101 15.91 14.10 19.32
C ALA A 101 15.44 15.05 18.20
N ALA A 102 14.57 16.02 18.52
CA ALA A 102 14.15 17.04 17.58
C ALA A 102 15.31 17.98 17.18
N ALA A 103 16.15 18.39 18.14
CA ALA A 103 17.31 19.23 17.90
C ALA A 103 18.40 18.50 17.10
N GLU A 104 18.64 17.23 17.37
CA GLU A 104 19.56 16.38 16.61
C GLU A 104 19.06 16.18 15.18
N LYS A 105 17.78 15.86 14.98
CA LYS A 105 17.18 15.81 13.63
C LYS A 105 17.23 17.15 12.91
N ALA A 106 16.99 18.26 13.61
CA ALA A 106 17.10 19.59 13.01
C ALA A 106 18.55 19.94 12.66
N LEU A 107 19.51 19.53 13.49
CA LEU A 107 20.95 19.72 13.25
C LEU A 107 21.45 18.84 12.11
N GLU A 108 20.94 17.61 12.01
CA GLU A 108 21.19 16.70 10.90
C GLU A 108 20.65 17.32 9.61
N ALA A 109 19.38 17.74 9.59
CA ALA A 109 18.77 18.43 8.45
C ALA A 109 19.52 19.72 8.04
N LEU A 110 20.08 20.47 8.99
CA LEU A 110 20.92 21.65 8.72
C LEU A 110 22.27 21.31 8.10
N LYS A 111 22.79 20.09 8.32
CA LYS A 111 24.05 19.59 7.77
C LYS A 111 23.85 18.69 6.56
N THR A 112 22.62 18.33 6.25
CA THR A 112 22.28 17.41 5.18
C THR A 112 22.67 18.02 3.83
N ASN A 113 23.72 17.44 3.25
CA ASN A 113 24.12 17.74 1.88
C ASN A 113 23.15 17.03 0.93
N ILE A 114 22.53 17.76 0.01
CA ILE A 114 21.58 17.19 -0.95
C ILE A 114 22.18 16.07 -1.81
N GLY A 115 23.49 16.12 -2.08
CA GLY A 115 24.21 15.04 -2.75
C GLY A 115 24.29 13.75 -1.91
N LEU A 116 24.35 13.84 -0.58
CA LEU A 116 24.28 12.66 0.30
C LEU A 116 22.87 12.07 0.33
N VAL A 117 21.84 12.93 0.36
CA VAL A 117 20.44 12.47 0.22
C VAL A 117 20.25 11.77 -1.11
N ALA A 118 20.75 12.35 -2.20
CA ALA A 118 20.70 11.74 -3.52
C ALA A 118 21.44 10.40 -3.58
N ASN A 119 22.58 10.27 -2.92
CA ASN A 119 23.32 9.01 -2.83
C ASN A 119 22.55 7.94 -2.05
N GLU A 120 21.82 8.30 -1.00
CA GLU A 120 20.93 7.36 -0.33
C GLU A 120 19.76 6.96 -1.24
N LYS A 121 19.14 7.94 -1.90
CA LYS A 121 17.98 7.71 -2.78
C LYS A 121 18.35 7.01 -4.09
N SER A 122 19.62 6.97 -4.48
CA SER A 122 20.07 6.34 -5.73
C SER A 122 19.76 4.84 -5.80
N ALA A 123 19.69 4.17 -4.64
CA ALA A 123 19.25 2.77 -4.54
C ALA A 123 17.84 2.53 -5.12
N SER A 124 17.01 3.56 -5.17
CA SER A 124 15.64 3.53 -5.70
C SER A 124 15.58 3.78 -7.22
N VAL A 125 16.72 4.14 -7.82
CA VAL A 125 16.85 4.58 -9.21
C VAL A 125 17.48 3.46 -10.03
N ALA A 126 16.78 3.07 -11.08
CA ALA A 126 17.14 2.00 -11.98
C ALA A 126 17.77 2.53 -13.26
N ARG A 127 18.81 1.83 -13.70
CA ARG A 127 19.39 1.95 -15.04
C ARG A 127 18.56 1.11 -15.98
N LEU A 128 18.04 1.72 -17.03
CA LEU A 128 17.22 1.05 -18.04
C LEU A 128 18.09 0.71 -19.25
N TYR A 129 17.95 -0.52 -19.72
CA TYR A 129 18.61 -1.06 -20.90
C TYR A 129 17.53 -1.52 -21.88
N MET A 130 17.50 -0.90 -23.06
CA MET A 130 16.44 -1.09 -24.03
C MET A 130 16.94 -1.88 -25.23
N TYR A 131 16.17 -2.88 -25.66
CA TYR A 131 16.54 -3.80 -26.73
C TYR A 131 15.41 -3.88 -27.74
N LYS A 132 15.73 -3.79 -29.03
CA LYS A 132 14.76 -3.98 -30.11
C LYS A 132 14.30 -5.43 -30.20
N ASP A 133 15.16 -6.37 -29.83
CA ASP A 133 14.86 -7.81 -29.85
C ASP A 133 14.03 -8.27 -28.63
N ALA A 134 13.20 -9.28 -28.83
CA ALA A 134 12.34 -9.86 -27.78
C ALA A 134 13.05 -10.89 -26.89
N ASN A 135 14.17 -11.46 -27.35
CA ASN A 135 14.94 -12.50 -26.65
C ASN A 135 16.33 -11.98 -26.33
N VAL A 136 16.54 -11.55 -25.07
CA VAL A 136 17.74 -10.83 -24.65
C VAL A 136 18.38 -11.53 -23.46
N ASN A 137 19.71 -11.66 -23.48
CA ASN A 137 20.50 -11.95 -22.30
C ASN A 137 21.31 -10.69 -21.95
N PRO A 138 21.03 -10.02 -20.82
CA PRO A 138 21.66 -8.75 -20.47
C PRO A 138 23.18 -8.84 -20.31
N SER A 139 23.72 -10.04 -20.07
CA SER A 139 25.16 -10.26 -19.93
C SER A 139 25.91 -10.36 -21.26
N THR A 140 25.20 -10.57 -22.38
CA THR A 140 25.84 -10.85 -23.70
C THR A 140 25.27 -10.04 -24.85
N THR A 141 24.03 -9.56 -24.74
CA THR A 141 23.35 -8.80 -25.80
C THR A 141 23.64 -7.32 -25.63
N SER A 142 24.07 -6.65 -26.71
CA SER A 142 24.22 -5.20 -26.73
C SER A 142 22.85 -4.51 -26.72
N TYR A 143 22.69 -3.48 -25.90
CA TYR A 143 21.47 -2.67 -25.85
C TYR A 143 21.46 -1.62 -26.98
N ASN A 144 20.26 -1.15 -27.31
CA ASN A 144 20.00 -0.10 -28.30
C ASN A 144 19.76 1.28 -27.66
N GLY A 145 19.52 1.35 -26.35
CA GLY A 145 19.33 2.59 -25.62
C GLY A 145 19.61 2.42 -24.13
N ILE A 146 19.95 3.53 -23.48
CA ILE A 146 20.08 3.66 -22.03
C ILE A 146 19.18 4.80 -21.55
N ALA A 147 18.55 4.60 -20.40
CA ALA A 147 17.80 5.64 -19.70
C ALA A 147 17.85 5.40 -18.19
N SER A 148 17.21 6.29 -17.44
CA SER A 148 16.99 6.13 -16.01
C SER A 148 15.49 6.04 -15.70
N GLY A 149 15.15 5.40 -14.60
CA GLY A 149 13.80 5.37 -14.05
C GLY A 149 13.86 5.16 -12.54
N PHE A 150 12.77 5.35 -11.82
CA PHE A 150 12.77 5.25 -10.35
C PHE A 150 11.48 4.62 -9.83
N LEU A 151 11.60 3.89 -8.72
CA LEU A 151 10.48 3.23 -8.07
C LEU A 151 9.54 4.24 -7.40
N ILE A 152 8.24 4.05 -7.59
CA ILE A 152 7.18 4.84 -6.95
C ILE A 152 6.24 4.01 -6.07
N SER A 153 6.45 2.69 -6.01
CA SER A 153 5.59 1.79 -5.24
C SER A 153 6.38 0.65 -4.63
N ASP A 154 5.99 0.27 -3.42
CA ASP A 154 6.47 -0.93 -2.76
C ASP A 154 5.60 -2.14 -3.09
N SER A 155 6.23 -3.32 -3.06
CA SER A 155 5.49 -4.58 -3.11
C SER A 155 4.87 -4.85 -1.76
N THR A 156 3.57 -5.12 -1.71
CA THR A 156 2.80 -5.40 -0.48
C THR A 156 1.99 -6.68 -0.64
N SER A 157 1.28 -7.11 0.41
CA SER A 157 0.33 -8.22 0.30
C SER A 157 -0.76 -7.96 -0.75
N ASP A 158 -1.07 -6.69 -0.97
CA ASP A 158 -2.21 -6.25 -1.78
C ASP A 158 -1.78 -5.77 -3.17
N SER A 159 -0.51 -5.40 -3.34
CA SER A 159 0.10 -5.05 -4.62
C SER A 159 1.40 -5.81 -4.82
N LYS A 160 1.31 -6.93 -5.57
CA LYS A 160 2.47 -7.77 -5.86
C LYS A 160 3.55 -7.04 -6.65
N TYR A 161 3.15 -6.20 -7.59
CA TYR A 161 4.06 -5.60 -8.56
C TYR A 161 4.58 -4.25 -8.08
N ARG A 162 5.84 -3.98 -8.40
CA ARG A 162 6.45 -2.66 -8.23
C ARG A 162 6.47 -1.91 -9.55
N TYR A 163 6.33 -0.60 -9.46
CA TYR A 163 6.18 0.30 -10.58
C TYR A 163 7.26 1.37 -10.58
N LEU A 164 7.72 1.71 -11.79
CA LEU A 164 8.70 2.75 -12.02
C LEU A 164 8.13 3.83 -12.93
N LEU A 165 8.61 5.05 -12.74
CA LEU A 165 8.44 6.13 -13.71
C LEU A 165 9.73 6.37 -14.48
N THR A 166 9.57 6.78 -15.74
CA THR A 166 10.62 7.27 -16.65
C THR A 166 9.96 8.14 -17.73
N ASN A 167 10.72 8.63 -18.72
CA ASN A 167 10.11 9.30 -19.87
C ASN A 167 9.60 8.31 -20.92
N ALA A 168 8.57 8.70 -21.68
CA ALA A 168 8.05 7.88 -22.77
C ALA A 168 9.08 7.70 -23.90
N HIS A 169 9.84 8.75 -24.24
CA HIS A 169 10.91 8.68 -25.23
C HIS A 169 12.07 7.76 -24.81
N CYS A 170 12.19 7.44 -23.52
CA CYS A 170 13.20 6.49 -23.05
C CYS A 170 12.84 5.05 -23.42
N VAL A 171 11.54 4.73 -23.47
CA VAL A 171 11.06 3.36 -23.69
C VAL A 171 10.48 3.13 -25.08
N ARG A 172 10.56 4.16 -25.95
CA ARG A 172 10.13 4.15 -27.34
C ARG A 172 11.25 4.66 -28.24
N TYR A 173 11.23 4.29 -29.51
CA TYR A 173 12.20 4.76 -30.49
C TYR A 173 11.53 5.13 -31.82
N GLU A 174 12.16 6.04 -32.56
CA GLU A 174 11.76 6.40 -33.92
C GLU A 174 11.99 5.19 -34.85
N ALA A 175 10.91 4.57 -35.29
CA ALA A 175 10.94 3.42 -36.20
C ALA A 175 11.07 3.85 -37.66
N THR A 176 10.42 4.95 -38.06
CA THR A 176 10.51 5.50 -39.42
C THR A 176 10.28 7.01 -39.41
N LYS A 177 11.02 7.72 -40.27
CA LYS A 177 10.85 9.15 -40.53
C LYS A 177 10.59 9.37 -42.00
N THR A 178 9.37 9.80 -42.33
CA THR A 178 8.97 10.07 -43.70
C THR A 178 8.94 11.58 -43.92
N SER A 179 9.80 12.08 -44.80
CA SER A 179 9.80 13.49 -45.22
C SER A 179 9.15 13.60 -46.58
N SER A 180 7.98 14.25 -46.65
CA SER A 180 7.30 14.54 -47.91
C SER A 180 7.58 15.98 -48.34
N SER A 181 7.93 16.18 -49.61
CA SER A 181 8.13 17.52 -50.18
C SER A 181 6.81 18.05 -50.74
N GLY A 182 6.34 19.18 -50.21
CA GLY A 182 5.10 19.82 -50.66
C GLY A 182 5.33 20.65 -51.92
N TYR A 183 4.83 20.20 -53.08
CA TYR A 183 4.76 21.02 -54.30
C TYR A 183 3.38 21.72 -54.39
N PRO A 184 3.25 22.98 -54.87
CA PRO A 184 4.28 23.92 -55.36
C PRO A 184 4.75 24.98 -54.33
N PHE A 185 4.30 24.94 -53.07
CA PHE A 185 4.58 25.98 -52.06
C PHE A 185 5.45 25.54 -50.87
N GLY A 186 6.16 24.41 -50.96
CA GLY A 186 7.41 24.19 -50.23
C GLY A 186 7.33 24.00 -48.71
N MET A 187 6.18 23.68 -48.11
CA MET A 187 6.15 23.22 -46.71
C MET A 187 6.18 21.68 -46.71
N GLY A 188 7.38 21.11 -46.57
CA GLY A 188 7.52 19.66 -46.44
C GLY A 188 6.92 19.17 -45.12
N ARG A 189 6.18 18.05 -45.14
CA ARG A 189 5.65 17.42 -43.93
C ARG A 189 6.56 16.27 -43.53
N VAL A 190 7.09 16.33 -42.31
CA VAL A 190 7.80 15.21 -41.68
C VAL A 190 6.81 14.46 -40.81
N THR A 191 6.69 13.16 -40.99
CA THR A 191 5.87 12.26 -40.17
C THR A 191 6.79 11.25 -39.49
N TYR A 192 6.54 11.01 -38.20
CA TYR A 192 7.31 10.09 -37.38
C TYR A 192 6.44 8.87 -37.03
N GLU A 193 6.99 7.68 -37.22
CA GLU A 193 6.41 6.44 -36.68
C GLU A 193 7.26 5.96 -35.51
N TRP A 194 6.64 5.69 -34.38
CA TRP A 194 7.32 5.26 -33.16
C TRP A 194 6.98 3.81 -32.82
N ALA A 195 7.96 3.07 -32.33
CA ALA A 195 7.80 1.72 -31.84
C ALA A 195 8.31 1.59 -30.40
N SER A 196 7.71 0.68 -29.63
CA SER A 196 8.23 0.30 -28.32
C SER A 196 9.38 -0.68 -28.47
N TYR A 197 10.34 -0.64 -27.54
CA TYR A 197 11.38 -1.66 -27.48
C TYR A 197 10.78 -3.04 -27.19
N GLY A 198 11.30 -4.09 -27.82
CA GLY A 198 10.83 -5.46 -27.64
C GLY A 198 11.15 -6.01 -26.24
N THR A 199 12.26 -5.58 -25.64
CA THR A 199 12.61 -5.91 -24.27
C THR A 199 13.20 -4.70 -23.54
N ILE A 200 12.76 -4.49 -22.31
CA ILE A 200 13.32 -3.50 -21.39
C ILE A 200 13.77 -4.24 -20.14
N ILE A 201 15.03 -4.05 -19.76
CA ILE A 201 15.62 -4.61 -18.53
C ILE A 201 16.13 -3.45 -17.69
N CYS A 202 16.04 -3.57 -16.37
CA CYS A 202 16.67 -2.63 -15.47
C CYS A 202 17.59 -3.29 -14.44
N MET A 203 18.50 -2.48 -13.91
CA MET A 203 19.36 -2.81 -12.76
C MET A 203 19.41 -1.61 -11.83
N PHE A 204 19.13 -1.83 -10.55
CA PHE A 204 19.14 -0.76 -9.54
C PHE A 204 20.57 -0.40 -9.13
N ASP A 205 20.74 0.75 -8.49
CA ASP A 205 22.02 1.07 -7.87
C ASP A 205 22.31 0.13 -6.70
N GLY A 206 23.58 -0.22 -6.49
CA GLY A 206 24.00 -1.25 -5.52
C GLY A 206 23.85 -2.69 -6.00
N ASP A 207 23.01 -2.97 -7.01
CA ASP A 207 22.96 -4.27 -7.65
C ASP A 207 24.21 -4.52 -8.53
N THR A 208 24.76 -5.73 -8.42
CA THR A 208 25.94 -6.16 -9.20
C THR A 208 25.60 -7.14 -10.33
N SER A 209 24.49 -7.87 -10.20
CA SER A 209 24.07 -8.91 -11.15
C SER A 209 22.57 -9.19 -11.17
N ASN A 210 21.78 -8.38 -10.45
CA ASN A 210 20.34 -8.53 -10.41
C ASN A 210 19.71 -7.66 -11.50
N TYR A 211 19.15 -8.31 -12.51
CA TYR A 211 18.43 -7.66 -13.59
C TYR A 211 16.95 -7.95 -13.46
N TYR A 212 16.10 -6.99 -13.80
CA TYR A 212 14.66 -7.14 -13.77
C TYR A 212 14.05 -6.80 -15.13
N LYS A 213 13.14 -7.63 -15.62
CA LYS A 213 12.40 -7.34 -16.84
C LYS A 213 11.28 -6.35 -16.54
N LEU A 214 11.16 -5.33 -17.38
CA LEU A 214 10.10 -4.34 -17.30
C LEU A 214 9.09 -4.51 -18.43
N GLU A 215 7.87 -4.08 -18.16
CA GLU A 215 6.77 -3.97 -19.11
C GLU A 215 6.22 -2.56 -19.07
N ILE A 216 5.92 -1.99 -20.24
CA ILE A 216 5.28 -0.69 -20.34
C ILE A 216 3.79 -0.88 -20.02
N VAL A 217 3.31 -0.23 -18.96
CA VAL A 217 1.90 -0.26 -18.56
C VAL A 217 1.13 0.83 -19.27
N ALA A 218 1.67 2.05 -19.23
CA ALA A 218 1.08 3.22 -19.86
C ALA A 218 2.18 4.22 -20.23
N TYR A 219 1.90 5.11 -21.18
CA TYR A 219 2.78 6.20 -21.56
C TYR A 219 1.99 7.40 -22.09
N GLY A 220 2.52 8.60 -21.90
CA GLY A 220 2.02 9.85 -22.45
C GLY A 220 2.60 10.20 -23.83
N ALA A 221 2.23 11.36 -24.35
CA ALA A 221 2.57 11.84 -25.68
C ALA A 221 3.99 12.46 -25.75
N TYR A 222 4.64 12.33 -26.92
CA TYR A 222 5.95 12.92 -27.23
C TYR A 222 6.00 13.44 -28.67
N GLN A 223 6.57 14.65 -28.87
CA GLN A 223 6.83 15.34 -30.15
C GLN A 223 5.85 15.05 -31.31
N GLY A 224 4.83 15.89 -31.44
CA GLY A 224 4.24 16.23 -32.74
C GLY A 224 3.34 15.21 -33.43
N ASP A 225 3.12 14.01 -32.90
CA ASP A 225 2.03 13.14 -33.35
C ASP A 225 1.42 12.40 -32.15
N HIS A 226 0.09 12.48 -32.05
CA HIS A 226 -0.75 11.75 -31.12
C HIS A 226 -0.63 10.24 -31.41
N LEU A 227 0.33 9.56 -30.79
CA LEU A 227 0.56 8.13 -30.96
C LEU A 227 0.00 7.38 -29.76
N ASP A 228 -1.23 6.88 -29.85
CA ASP A 228 -1.87 5.95 -28.92
C ASP A 228 -1.61 6.23 -27.43
N ALA A 229 -1.38 7.50 -27.08
CA ALA A 229 -1.18 7.91 -25.71
C ALA A 229 -2.52 7.78 -25.01
N GLU A 230 -2.55 7.14 -23.85
CA GLU A 230 -3.80 6.99 -23.09
C GLU A 230 -4.40 8.35 -22.71
N THR A 231 -3.58 9.40 -22.71
CA THR A 231 -3.95 10.79 -22.44
C THR A 231 -3.14 11.76 -23.30
N ASN A 232 -3.55 13.05 -23.32
CA ASN A 232 -2.74 14.13 -23.90
C ASN A 232 -1.51 14.49 -23.03
N ASP A 233 -1.32 13.79 -21.91
CA ASP A 233 -0.31 14.10 -20.90
C ASP A 233 1.10 13.82 -21.44
N PRO A 234 2.13 14.44 -20.85
CA PRO A 234 3.44 14.57 -21.46
C PRO A 234 4.28 13.30 -21.36
N ASP A 235 5.51 13.43 -21.82
CA ASP A 235 6.55 12.41 -22.00
C ASP A 235 6.93 11.63 -20.71
N ILE A 236 5.98 10.85 -20.19
CA ILE A 236 6.10 9.97 -19.02
C ILE A 236 5.67 8.57 -19.40
N ALA A 237 6.35 7.55 -18.88
CA ALA A 237 5.91 6.17 -18.95
C ALA A 237 5.87 5.54 -17.55
N LEU A 238 4.81 4.77 -17.31
CA LEU A 238 4.68 3.88 -16.17
C LEU A 238 5.15 2.48 -16.57
N LEU A 239 6.15 1.96 -15.87
CA LEU A 239 6.69 0.62 -16.09
C LEU A 239 6.33 -0.28 -14.91
N ARG A 240 6.05 -1.55 -15.19
CA ARG A 240 5.86 -2.60 -14.20
C ARG A 240 7.05 -3.55 -14.20
N VAL A 241 7.53 -3.90 -13.01
CA VAL A 241 8.51 -4.99 -12.86
C VAL A 241 7.82 -6.33 -13.04
N VAL A 242 8.13 -7.03 -14.13
CA VAL A 242 7.58 -8.36 -14.44
C VAL A 242 8.22 -9.42 -13.56
N GLY A 243 9.54 -9.35 -13.36
CA GLY A 243 10.28 -10.32 -12.58
C GLY A 243 11.79 -10.22 -12.78
N LYS A 244 12.54 -11.03 -12.04
CA LYS A 244 14.01 -11.08 -12.10
C LYS A 244 14.47 -11.93 -13.29
N VAL A 245 15.46 -11.44 -14.03
CA VAL A 245 16.07 -12.15 -15.16
C VAL A 245 17.13 -13.13 -14.65
N VAL A 246 17.03 -14.39 -15.06
CA VAL A 246 17.99 -15.46 -14.75
C VAL A 246 18.33 -16.18 -16.07
N GLY A 247 19.53 -15.91 -16.60
CA GLY A 247 19.91 -16.35 -17.94
C GLY A 247 19.01 -15.74 -19.00
N SER A 248 18.27 -16.57 -19.74
CA SER A 248 17.28 -16.14 -20.74
C SER A 248 15.83 -16.24 -20.25
N SER A 249 15.62 -16.53 -18.97
CA SER A 249 14.28 -16.70 -18.37
C SER A 249 13.97 -15.58 -17.38
N VAL A 250 12.68 -15.39 -17.08
CA VAL A 250 12.21 -14.45 -16.05
C VAL A 250 11.54 -15.24 -14.94
N VAL A 251 12.00 -15.03 -13.71
CA VAL A 251 11.40 -15.63 -12.51
C VAL A 251 10.56 -14.59 -11.78
N ASP A 252 9.52 -15.06 -11.12
CA ASP A 252 8.57 -14.24 -10.37
C ASP A 252 9.19 -13.72 -9.06
N ALA A 253 9.99 -12.65 -9.18
CA ALA A 253 10.67 -12.01 -8.07
C ALA A 253 10.79 -10.50 -8.32
N GLN A 254 10.44 -9.71 -7.31
CA GLN A 254 10.50 -8.25 -7.32
C GLN A 254 11.80 -7.75 -6.65
N PRO A 255 12.26 -6.53 -6.95
CA PRO A 255 13.33 -5.92 -6.18
C PRO A 255 12.87 -5.69 -4.74
N SER A 256 13.77 -5.95 -3.78
CA SER A 256 13.55 -5.80 -2.34
C SER A 256 13.11 -4.38 -2.00
N ASN A 257 12.05 -4.21 -1.19
CA ASN A 257 11.66 -2.88 -0.70
C ASN A 257 12.72 -2.30 0.25
N ALA A 258 13.47 -3.15 0.97
CA ALA A 258 14.49 -2.69 1.91
C ALA A 258 15.76 -2.20 1.19
N ASP A 259 16.19 -2.93 0.16
CA ASP A 259 17.40 -2.58 -0.60
C ASP A 259 17.13 -1.48 -1.64
N HIS A 260 15.89 -1.44 -2.16
CA HIS A 260 15.44 -0.47 -3.15
C HIS A 260 14.10 0.12 -2.70
N PRO A 261 14.07 1.06 -1.75
CA PRO A 261 12.82 1.68 -1.31
C PRO A 261 12.16 2.48 -2.44
N SER A 262 10.83 2.63 -2.42
CA SER A 262 10.17 3.55 -3.37
C SER A 262 10.40 5.00 -2.99
N LEU A 263 10.52 5.88 -3.99
CA LEU A 263 10.57 7.32 -3.77
C LEU A 263 9.18 7.90 -3.60
N THR A 264 9.06 8.88 -2.71
CA THR A 264 7.84 9.66 -2.52
C THR A 264 7.81 10.83 -3.50
N ILE A 265 6.72 10.99 -4.23
CA ILE A 265 6.52 12.17 -5.09
C ILE A 265 6.00 13.31 -4.22
N ALA A 266 6.55 14.51 -4.41
CA ALA A 266 6.09 15.66 -3.65
C ALA A 266 4.60 15.96 -3.91
N THR A 267 3.94 16.62 -2.97
CA THR A 267 2.50 16.95 -3.12
C THR A 267 2.28 18.16 -4.03
N ASN A 268 3.22 19.10 -4.05
CA ASN A 268 3.10 20.36 -4.79
C ASN A 268 4.37 20.65 -5.59
N ASP A 269 4.23 21.46 -6.64
CA ASP A 269 5.37 21.98 -7.39
C ASP A 269 6.33 22.76 -6.48
N SER A 270 7.62 22.49 -6.59
CA SER A 270 8.66 23.24 -5.89
C SER A 270 8.86 24.64 -6.44
N GLN A 271 9.38 25.53 -5.60
CA GLN A 271 9.58 26.93 -5.93
C GLN A 271 10.93 27.18 -6.61
N ARG A 272 11.04 28.31 -7.29
CA ARG A 272 12.34 28.80 -7.77
C ARG A 272 13.32 28.96 -6.59
N GLY A 273 14.55 28.50 -6.76
CA GLY A 273 15.59 28.52 -5.74
C GLY A 273 15.62 27.29 -4.84
N THR A 274 14.66 26.36 -4.95
CA THR A 274 14.75 25.06 -4.28
C THR A 274 16.00 24.32 -4.74
N MET A 275 16.83 23.87 -3.80
CA MET A 275 17.96 22.99 -4.11
C MET A 275 17.45 21.64 -4.56
N VAL A 276 18.04 21.13 -5.64
CA VAL A 276 17.68 19.86 -6.23
C VAL A 276 18.91 19.02 -6.56
N ALA A 277 18.72 17.70 -6.57
CA ALA A 277 19.67 16.74 -7.11
C ALA A 277 18.99 15.87 -8.16
N LEU A 278 19.70 15.60 -9.25
CA LEU A 278 19.27 14.72 -10.31
C LEU A 278 20.06 13.42 -10.18
N ILE A 279 19.36 12.30 -10.30
CA ILE A 279 19.95 10.97 -10.18
C ILE A 279 19.69 10.23 -11.48
N GLY A 280 20.72 9.64 -12.06
CA GLY A 280 20.55 8.81 -13.25
C GLY A 280 21.88 8.27 -13.77
N ASN A 281 21.86 7.61 -14.91
CA ASN A 281 23.02 6.94 -15.47
C ASN A 281 23.46 7.57 -16.78
N PRO A 282 24.23 8.68 -16.72
CA PRO A 282 24.66 9.38 -17.91
C PRO A 282 25.57 8.50 -18.76
N GLU A 283 25.22 8.30 -20.02
CA GLU A 283 25.97 7.55 -21.05
C GLU A 283 26.38 6.11 -20.64
N GLY A 284 25.77 5.55 -19.58
CA GLY A 284 26.17 4.25 -19.05
C GLY A 284 27.53 4.25 -18.35
N VAL A 285 28.03 5.40 -17.91
CA VAL A 285 29.37 5.52 -17.34
C VAL A 285 29.41 4.97 -15.91
N GLY A 286 30.07 3.82 -15.75
CA GLY A 286 30.35 3.21 -14.45
C GLY A 286 29.29 2.21 -13.99
N SER A 287 29.44 1.75 -12.75
CA SER A 287 28.59 0.71 -12.16
C SER A 287 27.52 1.26 -11.21
N THR A 288 27.47 2.58 -11.01
CA THR A 288 26.53 3.27 -10.11
C THR A 288 25.83 4.41 -10.84
N ASN A 289 24.76 4.95 -10.27
CA ASN A 289 24.15 6.17 -10.79
C ASN A 289 25.07 7.38 -10.53
N SER A 290 25.00 8.36 -11.42
CA SER A 290 25.57 9.69 -11.26
C SER A 290 24.60 10.60 -10.54
N ILE A 291 25.16 11.58 -9.83
CA ILE A 291 24.43 12.60 -9.09
C ILE A 291 24.94 13.97 -9.56
N SER A 292 24.02 14.83 -10.00
CA SER A 292 24.28 16.24 -10.27
C SER A 292 23.37 17.11 -9.40
N THR A 293 23.89 18.20 -8.86
CA THR A 293 23.15 19.08 -7.94
C THR A 293 23.04 20.49 -8.52
N GLY A 294 21.94 21.18 -8.20
CA GLY A 294 21.67 22.55 -8.62
C GLY A 294 20.46 23.12 -7.89
N ILE A 295 19.79 24.07 -8.52
CA ILE A 295 18.53 24.66 -8.07
C ILE A 295 17.46 24.62 -9.14
N ILE A 296 16.21 24.83 -8.75
CA ILE A 296 15.15 25.20 -9.70
C ILE A 296 15.34 26.65 -10.12
N SER A 297 15.75 26.85 -11.37
CA SER A 297 16.02 28.14 -11.99
C SER A 297 14.74 28.84 -12.44
N GLN A 298 13.73 28.10 -12.88
CA GLN A 298 12.42 28.61 -13.32
C GLN A 298 11.34 27.52 -13.25
N THR A 299 10.08 27.92 -13.06
CA THR A 299 8.92 27.02 -12.94
C THR A 299 7.85 27.38 -13.96
N GLY A 300 6.88 26.47 -14.17
CA GLY A 300 5.68 26.73 -14.98
C GLY A 300 5.97 26.92 -16.47
N ILE A 301 7.03 26.29 -16.97
CA ILE A 301 7.43 26.39 -18.38
C ILE A 301 6.52 25.47 -19.20
N THR A 302 5.97 25.97 -20.30
CA THR A 302 5.24 25.17 -21.27
C THR A 302 6.00 25.19 -22.59
N ILE A 303 6.32 24.00 -23.10
CA ILE A 303 7.07 23.83 -24.34
C ILE A 303 6.12 23.23 -25.36
N SER A 304 5.56 24.07 -26.23
CA SER A 304 4.48 23.69 -27.15
C SER A 304 4.80 22.51 -28.08
N SER A 305 6.08 22.29 -28.43
CA SER A 305 6.54 21.16 -29.24
C SER A 305 6.64 19.83 -28.46
N TRP A 306 6.40 19.86 -27.15
CA TRP A 306 6.68 18.79 -26.19
C TRP A 306 5.45 18.36 -25.38
N GLY A 307 4.26 18.61 -25.92
CA GLY A 307 2.98 18.21 -25.30
C GLY A 307 2.43 19.24 -24.30
N SER A 308 1.39 18.87 -23.55
CA SER A 308 0.72 19.75 -22.57
C SER A 308 1.37 19.79 -21.18
N GLY A 309 2.57 19.22 -21.05
CA GLY A 309 3.30 19.17 -19.78
C GLY A 309 3.81 20.52 -19.30
N LYS A 310 3.92 20.66 -17.98
CA LYS A 310 4.65 21.75 -17.35
C LYS A 310 6.04 21.27 -16.96
N PHE A 311 7.01 22.12 -17.21
CA PHE A 311 8.42 21.86 -16.93
C PHE A 311 8.95 22.84 -15.88
N VAL A 312 9.96 22.37 -15.16
CA VAL A 312 10.87 23.18 -14.35
C VAL A 312 12.23 23.21 -15.03
N MET A 313 12.91 24.35 -14.93
CA MET A 313 14.29 24.50 -15.40
C MET A 313 15.23 24.40 -14.21
N THR A 314 16.40 23.79 -14.41
CA THR A 314 17.46 23.69 -13.42
C THR A 314 18.82 24.03 -14.03
N ASP A 315 19.75 24.50 -13.20
CA ASP A 315 21.17 24.62 -13.54
C ASP A 315 21.98 23.36 -13.21
N ALA A 316 21.36 22.32 -12.63
CA ALA A 316 22.00 21.03 -12.44
C ALA A 316 22.34 20.39 -13.79
N ALA A 317 23.48 19.72 -13.86
CA ALA A 317 23.94 19.08 -15.09
C ALA A 317 22.95 18.00 -15.57
N VAL A 318 22.47 18.15 -16.81
CA VAL A 318 21.61 17.18 -17.51
C VAL A 318 22.38 16.65 -18.72
N ASN A 319 22.48 15.33 -18.85
CA ASN A 319 23.25 14.65 -19.90
C ASN A 319 22.45 13.47 -20.46
N GLY A 320 22.83 12.97 -21.64
CA GLY A 320 22.24 11.73 -22.17
C GLY A 320 22.35 10.59 -21.15
N GLY A 321 21.23 9.94 -20.82
CA GLY A 321 21.17 8.80 -19.90
C GLY A 321 20.63 9.09 -18.49
N ASN A 322 20.63 10.35 -18.02
CA ASN A 322 19.87 10.72 -16.82
C ASN A 322 18.40 11.09 -17.10
N SER A 323 18.02 11.15 -18.39
CA SER A 323 16.63 11.23 -18.83
C SER A 323 15.79 10.12 -18.20
N GLY A 324 14.62 10.49 -17.70
CA GLY A 324 13.69 9.61 -16.97
C GLY A 324 14.06 9.38 -15.50
N GLY A 325 15.23 9.84 -15.06
CA GLY A 325 15.65 9.80 -13.66
C GLY A 325 14.94 10.86 -12.81
N PRO A 326 14.91 10.70 -11.48
CA PRO A 326 14.25 11.65 -10.60
C PRO A 326 15.12 12.89 -10.37
N MET A 327 14.45 14.04 -10.31
CA MET A 327 14.92 15.25 -9.64
C MET A 327 14.34 15.23 -8.22
N ILE A 328 15.18 15.31 -7.19
CA ILE A 328 14.76 15.28 -5.79
C ILE A 328 15.11 16.56 -5.03
N ASP A 329 14.34 16.87 -3.99
CA ASP A 329 14.66 17.94 -3.03
C ASP A 329 15.56 17.44 -1.87
N ILE A 330 15.87 18.34 -0.93
CA ILE A 330 16.67 18.04 0.27
C ILE A 330 15.98 17.05 1.24
N LEU A 331 14.68 16.86 1.11
CA LEU A 331 13.90 15.88 1.88
C LEU A 331 13.88 14.51 1.20
N GLY A 332 14.43 14.41 -0.02
CA GLY A 332 14.43 13.19 -0.81
C GLY A 332 13.11 12.93 -1.54
N ASN A 333 12.21 13.92 -1.61
CA ASN A 333 10.98 13.79 -2.39
C ASN A 333 11.28 14.08 -3.86
N VAL A 334 10.60 13.37 -4.75
CA VAL A 334 10.67 13.63 -6.20
C VAL A 334 9.93 14.93 -6.51
N VAL A 335 10.66 15.88 -7.06
CA VAL A 335 10.18 17.20 -7.50
C VAL A 335 10.22 17.37 -9.02
N GLY A 336 10.65 16.35 -9.76
CA GLY A 336 10.52 16.28 -11.21
C GLY A 336 11.08 15.01 -11.84
N ILE A 337 10.85 14.82 -13.14
CA ILE A 337 11.48 13.78 -13.97
C ILE A 337 12.35 14.45 -15.02
N VAL A 338 13.64 14.13 -15.06
CA VAL A 338 14.64 14.80 -15.91
C VAL A 338 14.40 14.55 -17.39
N GLU A 339 14.47 15.60 -18.21
CA GLU A 339 14.22 15.58 -19.66
C GLU A 339 15.47 15.97 -20.45
N SER A 340 16.30 14.98 -20.82
CA SER A 340 17.59 15.28 -21.44
C SER A 340 17.48 15.70 -22.91
N LYS A 341 16.39 15.36 -23.61
CA LYS A 341 16.20 15.75 -25.03
C LYS A 341 15.78 17.21 -25.22
N LEU A 342 15.45 17.91 -24.13
CA LEU A 342 15.19 19.35 -24.13
C LEU A 342 16.45 20.19 -23.99
N VAL A 343 17.59 19.57 -23.68
CA VAL A 343 18.87 20.26 -23.56
C VAL A 343 19.47 20.44 -24.96
N ASP A 344 19.90 21.66 -25.25
CA ASP A 344 20.55 22.04 -26.50
C ASP A 344 22.05 22.25 -26.23
N GLU A 345 22.92 21.63 -27.04
CA GLU A 345 24.38 21.79 -26.95
C GLU A 345 24.84 23.25 -27.14
N SER A 346 24.00 24.10 -27.73
CA SER A 346 24.26 25.53 -27.91
C SER A 346 23.92 26.39 -26.70
N ILE A 347 23.24 25.84 -25.67
CA ILE A 347 22.89 26.56 -24.45
C ILE A 347 23.31 25.78 -23.21
N ASP A 348 24.45 26.18 -22.65
CA ASP A 348 24.99 25.61 -21.42
C ASP A 348 24.06 25.87 -20.20
N ASN A 349 24.04 24.90 -19.28
CA ASN A 349 23.40 24.98 -17.96
C ASN A 349 21.89 25.27 -17.96
N MET A 350 21.17 24.85 -19.00
CA MET A 350 19.70 24.78 -18.99
C MET A 350 19.22 23.34 -19.04
N GLY A 351 19.05 22.74 -17.86
CA GLY A 351 18.37 21.46 -17.70
C GLY A 351 16.86 21.63 -17.55
N PHE A 352 16.10 20.63 -17.97
CA PHE A 352 14.64 20.60 -17.81
C PHE A 352 14.19 19.32 -17.12
N ALA A 353 13.09 19.43 -16.38
CA ALA A 353 12.38 18.29 -15.81
C ALA A 353 10.87 18.53 -15.84
N LEU A 354 10.07 17.48 -15.94
CA LEU A 354 8.62 17.55 -15.77
C LEU A 354 8.28 17.93 -14.34
N SER A 355 7.25 18.76 -14.15
CA SER A 355 6.82 19.24 -12.83
C SER A 355 6.09 18.17 -12.02
N VAL A 356 6.02 18.34 -10.71
CA VAL A 356 5.26 17.48 -9.80
C VAL A 356 3.79 17.39 -10.21
N SER A 357 3.16 18.52 -10.48
CA SER A 357 1.76 18.59 -10.93
C SER A 357 1.52 17.68 -12.14
N THR A 358 2.42 17.78 -13.12
CA THR A 358 2.38 16.96 -14.33
C THR A 358 2.52 15.46 -14.05
N ILE A 359 3.45 15.10 -13.15
CA ILE A 359 3.68 13.69 -12.77
C ILE A 359 2.45 13.13 -12.07
N ARG A 360 1.88 13.87 -11.12
CA ARG A 360 0.72 13.44 -10.33
C ARG A 360 -0.51 13.26 -11.21
N ASP A 361 -0.78 14.22 -12.10
CA ASP A 361 -1.91 14.14 -13.05
C ASP A 361 -1.82 12.87 -13.92
N PHE A 362 -0.62 12.53 -14.42
CA PHE A 362 -0.40 11.31 -15.19
C PHE A 362 -0.62 10.05 -14.34
N VAL A 363 -0.03 9.96 -13.14
CA VAL A 363 -0.17 8.75 -12.33
C VAL A 363 -1.60 8.56 -11.83
N ASP A 364 -2.30 9.63 -11.45
CA ASP A 364 -3.70 9.57 -11.02
C ASP A 364 -4.59 9.06 -12.17
N SER A 365 -4.36 9.54 -13.39
CA SER A 365 -5.08 9.10 -14.60
C SER A 365 -4.85 7.62 -14.90
N VAL A 366 -3.59 7.20 -14.97
CA VAL A 366 -3.21 5.80 -15.27
C VAL A 366 -3.65 4.85 -14.17
N SER A 367 -3.61 5.28 -12.91
CA SER A 367 -4.07 4.46 -11.79
C SER A 367 -5.56 4.16 -11.89
N GLN A 368 -6.35 5.15 -12.34
CA GLN A 368 -7.78 4.97 -12.57
C GLN A 368 -8.05 4.10 -13.80
N SER A 369 -7.38 4.35 -14.93
CA SER A 369 -7.64 3.59 -16.18
C SER A 369 -7.25 2.12 -16.08
N HIS A 370 -6.16 1.81 -15.35
CA HIS A 370 -5.65 0.44 -15.17
C HIS A 370 -6.08 -0.23 -13.86
N ASN A 371 -6.92 0.43 -13.04
CA ASN A 371 -7.31 -0.03 -11.71
C ASN A 371 -6.11 -0.40 -10.82
N LEU A 372 -5.09 0.46 -10.80
CA LEU A 372 -3.89 0.31 -9.98
C LEU A 372 -4.08 1.04 -8.65
N ASN A 373 -3.54 0.48 -7.58
CA ASN A 373 -3.52 1.11 -6.27
C ASN A 373 -2.15 1.77 -6.02
N LEU A 374 -1.82 2.79 -6.84
CA LEU A 374 -0.62 3.60 -6.64
C LEU A 374 -0.98 4.76 -5.70
N THR A 375 -0.30 4.85 -4.58
CA THR A 375 -0.43 5.99 -3.66
C THR A 375 0.70 6.96 -3.97
N VAL A 376 0.36 8.11 -4.52
CA VAL A 376 1.34 9.12 -5.00
C VAL A 376 1.17 10.41 -4.23
#